data_AF-A0A1Q6LTK1-F1
#
_entry.id   AF-A0A1Q6LTK1-F1
#
_cell.length_a   1.000
_cell.length_b   1.000
_cell.length_c   1.000
_cell.angle_alpha   90.00
_cell.angle_beta   90.00
_cell.angle_gamma   90.00
#
_symmetry.space_group_name_H-M   'P 1'
#
loop_
_entity.id
_entity.type
_entity.pdbx_description
1 polymer ?
#
loop_
_entity_poly.entity_id
_entity_poly.type
_entity_poly.pdbx_seq_one_letter_code
_entity_poly.pdbx_strand_id
1 'polypeptide(L)' 'MDGNITISVRLNGTKIPGSEVNSEGISNYFNQISGSLLTTIDEGDELSLGVKCNITLNLTFNGSSNARVIIIKLD' A
#
# COMPACT_ATOMS: atom_id res chain seq x y z
N MET A 1 -17.09 10.49 -9.92
CA MET A 1 -16.29 11.46 -9.16
C MET A 1 -14.99 10.75 -8.92
N ASP A 2 -13.93 11.24 -9.56
CA ASP A 2 -12.70 10.47 -9.68
C ASP A 2 -11.78 10.91 -8.55
N GLY A 3 -11.34 9.96 -7.75
CA GLY A 3 -10.44 10.18 -6.62
C GLY A 3 -9.01 9.78 -6.96
N ASN A 4 -8.08 10.10 -6.06
CA ASN A 4 -6.73 9.55 -6.07
C ASN A 4 -6.55 8.69 -4.83
N ILE A 5 -6.08 7.47 -5.04
CA ILE A 5 -5.69 6.52 -4.01
C ILE A 5 -4.17 6.46 -4.02
N THR A 6 -3.54 6.75 -2.89
CA THR A 6 -2.11 6.57 -2.72
C THR A 6 -1.87 5.47 -1.69
N ILE A 7 -1.16 4.43 -2.10
CA ILE A 7 -0.62 3.40 -1.19
C ILE A 7 0.86 3.68 -0.99
N SER A 8 1.36 3.50 0.23
CA SER A 8 2.77 3.66 0.58
C SER A 8 3.22 2.59 1.55
N VAL A 9 4.51 2.25 1.51
CA VAL A 9 5.13 1.38 2.51
C VAL A 9 5.67 2.25 3.64
N ARG A 10 5.43 1.84 4.88
CA ARG A 10 5.90 2.53 6.08
C ARG A 10 6.78 1.59 6.90
N LEU A 11 7.88 2.13 7.39
CA LEU A 11 8.79 1.49 8.35
C LEU A 11 8.62 2.21 9.69
N ASN A 12 8.22 1.48 10.73
CA ASN A 12 7.99 2.03 12.07
C ASN A 12 7.09 3.27 12.04
N GLY A 13 5.99 3.21 11.28
CA GLY A 13 5.04 4.31 11.10
C GLY A 13 5.50 5.44 10.16
N THR A 14 6.76 5.45 9.73
CA THR A 14 7.32 6.47 8.83
C THR A 14 7.28 5.99 7.38
N LYS A 15 6.74 6.82 6.48
CA LYS A 15 6.68 6.51 5.04
C LYS A 15 8.10 6.39 4.46
N ILE A 16 8.38 5.29 3.75
CA ILE A 16 9.65 5.11 3.05
C ILE A 16 9.63 5.93 1.76
N PRO A 17 10.64 6.78 1.49
CA PRO A 17 10.71 7.56 0.25
C PRO A 17 10.64 6.66 -0.99
N GLY A 18 9.86 7.07 -2.01
CA GLY A 18 9.71 6.30 -3.25
C GLY A 18 8.81 5.07 -3.17
N SER A 19 8.22 4.77 -2.00
CA SER A 19 7.27 3.65 -1.84
C SER A 19 5.86 3.92 -2.34
N GLU A 20 5.59 5.13 -2.83
CA GLU A 20 4.25 5.60 -3.15
C GLU A 20 3.79 5.09 -4.51
N VAL A 21 2.62 4.45 -4.53
CA VAL A 21 1.92 4.09 -5.76
C VAL A 21 0.57 4.81 -5.76
N ASN A 22 0.31 5.53 -6.84
CA ASN A 22 -0.94 6.25 -7.05
C ASN A 22 -1.83 5.50 -8.04
N SER A 23 -3.13 5.57 -7.83
CA SER A 23 -4.14 5.02 -8.72
C SER A 23 -5.40 5.90 -8.68
N GLU A 24 -6.12 5.93 -9.80
CA GLU A 24 -7.40 6.62 -9.88
C GLU A 24 -8.48 5.79 -9.15
N GLY A 25 -9.15 6.42 -8.19
CA GLY A 25 -10.30 5.85 -7.49
C GLY A 25 -11.57 6.10 -8.27
N ILE A 26 -11.98 5.14 -9.09
CA ILE A 26 -13.24 5.19 -9.84
C ILE A 26 -14.34 4.45 -9.07
N SER A 27 -15.50 5.10 -8.88
CA SER A 27 -16.65 4.49 -8.20
C SER A 27 -17.13 3.22 -8.93
N ASN A 28 -17.50 2.20 -8.15
CA ASN A 28 -17.99 0.90 -8.65
C ASN A 28 -17.00 0.12 -9.53
N TYR A 29 -15.70 0.45 -9.48
CA TYR A 29 -14.65 -0.29 -10.17
C TYR A 29 -13.65 -0.90 -9.17
N PHE A 30 -13.11 -2.07 -9.52
CA PHE A 30 -12.02 -2.70 -8.75
C PHE A 30 -10.67 -2.19 -9.27
N ASN A 31 -9.93 -1.49 -8.43
CA ASN A 31 -8.59 -1.03 -8.77
C ASN A 31 -7.55 -2.06 -8.33
N GLN A 32 -6.61 -2.39 -9.22
CA GLN A 32 -5.40 -3.12 -8.88
C GLN A 32 -4.25 -2.13 -8.77
N ILE A 33 -3.64 -2.07 -7.59
CA ILE A 33 -2.49 -1.19 -7.31
C ILE A 33 -1.31 -2.08 -6.96
N SER A 34 -0.22 -1.98 -7.73
CA SER A 34 1.00 -2.75 -7.53
C SER A 34 2.21 -1.84 -7.46
N GLY A 35 3.17 -2.22 -6.62
CA GLY A 35 4.45 -1.54 -6.49
C GLY A 35 5.48 -2.45 -5.86
N SER A 36 6.74 -2.10 -6.05
CA SER A 36 7.87 -2.75 -5.42
C SER A 36 8.81 -1.69 -4.89
N LEU A 37 9.48 -2.01 -3.79
CA LEU A 37 10.50 -1.17 -3.18
C LEU A 37 11.57 -2.09 -2.61
N LEU A 38 12.82 -1.67 -2.74
CA LEU A 38 13.94 -2.23 -1.98
C LEU A 38 14.25 -1.29 -0.82
N THR A 39 14.31 -1.83 0.39
CA THR A 39 14.67 -1.10 1.60
C THR A 39 15.44 -2.01 2.53
N THR A 40 16.27 -1.42 3.39
CA THR A 40 16.84 -2.11 4.55
C THR A 40 15.80 -2.15 5.67
N ILE A 41 15.77 -3.26 6.38
CA ILE A 41 14.99 -3.46 7.61
C ILE A 41 15.89 -4.14 8.64
N ASP A 42 15.71 -3.80 9.91
CA ASP A 42 16.40 -4.40 11.03
C ASP A 42 15.47 -5.28 11.87
N GLU A 43 16.05 -6.09 12.75
CA GLU A 43 15.26 -6.91 13.68
C GLU A 43 14.42 -6.03 14.59
N GLY A 44 13.11 -6.30 14.64
CA GLY A 44 12.14 -5.53 15.43
C GLY A 44 11.43 -4.42 14.67
N ASP A 45 11.81 -4.14 13.43
CA ASP A 45 11.11 -3.16 12.59
C ASP A 45 9.70 -3.63 12.22
N GLU A 46 8.74 -2.68 12.23
CA GLU A 46 7.39 -2.86 11.74
C GLU A 46 7.25 -2.33 10.30
N LEU A 47 6.86 -3.23 9.39
CA LEU A 47 6.44 -2.88 8.03
C LEU A 47 4.91 -2.81 7.96
N SER A 48 4.38 -1.66 7.52
CA SER A 48 2.95 -1.44 7.34
C SER A 48 2.61 -0.73 6.02
N LEU A 49 1.36 -0.88 5.57
CA LEU A 49 0.84 -0.19 4.39
C LEU A 49 0.02 1.03 4.82
N GLY A 50 0.40 2.21 4.35
CA GLY A 50 -0.38 3.44 4.53
C GLY A 50 -1.24 3.71 3.31
N VAL A 51 -2.55 3.89 3.51
CA VAL A 51 -3.49 4.28 2.45
C VAL A 51 -3.99 5.69 2.70
N LYS A 52 -3.88 6.56 1.69
CA LYS A 52 -4.46 7.91 1.68
C LYS A 52 -5.39 8.03 0.49
N CYS A 53 -6.56 8.63 0.72
CA CYS A 53 -7.49 8.95 -0.36
C CYS A 53 -8.17 10.30 -0.12
N ASN A 54 -8.55 10.96 -1.21
CA ASN A 54 -9.35 12.19 -1.20
C ASN A 54 -10.84 11.94 -1.47
N ILE A 55 -11.26 10.68 -1.62
CA ILE A 55 -12.67 10.27 -1.71
C ILE A 55 -12.97 9.23 -0.61
N THR A 56 -14.25 9.02 -0.34
CA THR A 56 -14.66 7.91 0.53
C THR A 56 -14.50 6.61 -0.25
N LEU A 57 -13.71 5.68 0.29
CA LEU A 57 -13.45 4.36 -0.28
C LEU A 57 -13.81 3.29 0.74
N ASN A 58 -14.36 2.17 0.28
CA ASN A 58 -14.28 0.92 1.04
C ASN A 58 -13.04 0.17 0.57
N LEU A 59 -11.99 0.13 1.40
CA LEU A 59 -10.86 -0.76 1.16
C LEU A 59 -11.29 -2.18 1.52
N THR A 60 -11.40 -3.04 0.51
CA THR A 60 -11.71 -4.46 0.71
C THR A 60 -10.61 -5.30 0.07
N PHE A 61 -10.18 -6.37 0.73
CA PHE A 61 -9.22 -7.31 0.15
C PHE A 61 -9.93 -8.38 -0.67
N ASN A 62 -10.79 -7.95 -1.61
CA ASN A 62 -11.55 -8.82 -2.54
C ASN A 62 -12.20 -10.05 -1.87
N GLY A 63 -12.87 -9.87 -0.72
CA GLY A 63 -13.52 -10.96 0.03
C GLY A 63 -12.58 -11.83 0.88
N SER A 64 -11.27 -11.61 0.81
CA SER A 64 -10.29 -12.15 1.76
C SER A 64 -10.19 -11.22 2.97
N SER A 65 -9.97 -11.78 4.16
CA SER A 65 -9.52 -11.01 5.34
C SER A 65 -8.01 -10.77 5.33
N ASN A 66 -7.29 -11.34 4.35
CA ASN A 66 -5.84 -11.40 4.35
C ASN A 66 -5.26 -10.50 3.24
N ALA A 67 -4.52 -9.47 3.65
CA ALA A 67 -3.57 -8.77 2.79
C ALA A 67 -2.28 -9.61 2.73
N ARG A 68 -1.78 -9.92 1.52
CA ARG A 68 -0.51 -10.66 1.38
C ARG A 68 0.63 -9.66 1.16
N VAL A 69 1.51 -9.54 2.14
CA VAL A 69 2.81 -8.88 2.00
C VAL A 69 3.85 -9.95 1.71
N ILE A 70 4.61 -9.80 0.62
CA ILE A 70 5.72 -10.71 0.26
C ILE A 70 7.01 -9.94 0.52
N ILE A 71 7.83 -10.43 1.45
CA ILE A 71 9.16 -9.90 1.75
C ILE A 71 10.17 -10.88 1.16
N ILE A 72 11.04 -10.40 0.29
CA ILE A 72 12.13 -11.19 -0.30
C ILE A 72 13.43 -10.64 0.28
N LYS A 73 14.14 -11.47 1.03
CA LYS A 73 15.51 -11.15 1.46
C LYS A 73 16.43 -11.28 0.26
N LEU A 74 17.25 -10.26 0.01
CA LEU A 74 18.33 -10.31 -0.97
C LEU A 74 19.62 -10.64 -0.21
N ASP A 75 20.29 -11.73 -0.58
CA ASP A 75 21.61 -12.13 -0.07
C ASP A 75 22.73 -11.64 -1.02
#